data_AF-A0A101FMQ9-F1
#
_entry.id   AF-A0A101FMQ9-F1
#
_cell.length_a   1.000
_cell.length_b   1.000
_cell.length_c   1.000
_cell.angle_alpha   90.00
_cell.angle_beta   90.00
_cell.angle_gamma   90.00
#
_symmetry.space_group_name_H-M   'P 1'
#
loop_
_entity.id
_entity.type
_entity.pdbx_description
1 polymer ?
#
loop_
_entity_poly.entity_id
_entity_poly.type
_entity_poly.pdbx_seq_one_letter_code
_entity_poly.pdbx_strand_id
1 'polypeptide(L)'
;MAFIAMAVSYLIGAIPWSAIVAYLFAGTDLRSAGTRNIGAANAWISAGPVAGCLAAIGDSAKGALAIILAQALGLSQPWWPLCAWCAIVGHSWSCFLGFRGGIGAAATAGAFLYLLPLESAAVGLLVATWWLTFGGAFLLGLASLWPIAIVVALSRGSLTPGAAFGVMWLAGWVFVRGLGHLKYDIKTFEAALGSGEVRRKLYRYSGLFFPCLVYPIFGMTALRWIFFLGAAAAWVLEISRRRWVHLNDLLCALFRPVGRKGEVHGISSTSYYFLGGAIAVVFPEPFGPVALVMATLADAWAALCGRRWGRHVWFKGKTIEGSASCLLAAFASGLVYSALLPLFLPWYVILGGAIMVALGEALFVGEIDNLFLAPAAAFTLWYYGKWLVYGI
;
A
#
# COMPACT_ATOMS: atom_id res chain seq x y z
N MET A 1 -35.72 11.21 9.47
CA MET A 1 -34.50 10.51 9.95
C MET A 1 -33.24 10.90 9.19
N ALA A 2 -33.23 10.88 7.85
CA ALA A 2 -32.02 11.23 7.06
C ALA A 2 -31.40 12.60 7.40
N PHE A 3 -32.18 13.68 7.42
CA PHE A 3 -31.67 15.02 7.76
C PHE A 3 -31.08 15.11 9.17
N ILE A 4 -31.69 14.43 10.14
CA ILE A 4 -31.18 14.35 11.52
C ILE A 4 -29.84 13.61 11.53
N ALA A 5 -29.75 12.47 10.84
CA ALA A 5 -28.51 11.72 10.72
C ALA A 5 -27.38 12.55 10.09
N MET A 6 -27.68 13.34 9.05
CA MET A 6 -26.72 14.23 8.40
C MET A 6 -26.25 15.35 9.35
N ALA A 7 -27.17 15.98 10.08
CA ALA A 7 -26.86 17.03 11.04
C ALA A 7 -25.98 16.50 12.19
N VAL A 8 -26.33 15.33 12.75
CA VAL A 8 -25.53 14.69 13.79
C VAL A 8 -24.17 14.24 13.25
N SER A 9 -24.11 13.72 12.02
CA SER A 9 -22.84 13.34 11.37
C SER A 9 -21.91 14.55 11.21
N TYR A 10 -22.44 15.72 10.84
CA TYR A 10 -21.68 16.96 10.83
C TYR A 10 -21.10 17.30 12.21
N LEU A 11 -21.90 17.19 13.27
CA LEU A 11 -21.44 17.45 14.63
C LEU A 11 -20.36 16.46 15.09
N ILE A 12 -20.51 15.17 14.79
CA ILE A 12 -19.49 14.13 15.01
C ILE A 12 -18.18 14.53 14.30
N GLY A 13 -18.29 14.95 13.03
CA GLY A 13 -17.17 15.42 12.23
C GLY A 13 -16.46 16.65 12.80
N ALA A 14 -17.25 17.58 13.34
CA ALA A 14 -16.78 18.87 13.83
C ALA A 14 -15.90 18.76 15.09
N ILE A 15 -16.02 17.69 15.89
CA ILE A 15 -15.24 17.51 17.12
C ILE A 15 -13.73 17.56 16.80
N PRO A 16 -12.95 18.53 17.29
CA PRO A 16 -11.60 18.77 16.78
C PRO A 16 -10.53 17.87 17.42
N TRP A 17 -10.62 16.55 17.21
CA TRP A 17 -9.76 15.56 17.86
C TRP A 17 -8.27 15.87 17.74
N SER A 18 -7.77 16.18 16.55
CA SER A 18 -6.36 16.57 16.37
C SER A 18 -5.94 17.76 17.26
N ALA A 19 -6.78 18.79 17.38
CA ALA A 19 -6.49 19.95 18.23
C ALA A 19 -6.54 19.59 19.71
N ILE A 20 -7.53 18.79 20.12
CA ILE A 20 -7.70 18.32 21.50
C ILE A 20 -6.47 17.54 21.94
N VAL A 21 -6.05 16.51 21.18
CA VAL A 21 -4.89 15.69 21.55
C VAL A 21 -3.61 16.53 21.58
N ALA A 22 -3.37 17.38 20.58
CA ALA A 22 -2.16 18.20 20.54
C ALA A 22 -2.06 19.15 21.73
N TYR A 23 -3.19 19.74 22.15
CA TYR A 23 -3.23 20.59 23.33
C TYR A 23 -3.02 19.79 24.62
N LEU A 24 -3.66 18.62 24.77
CA LEU A 24 -3.53 17.79 25.98
C LEU A 24 -2.11 17.24 26.18
N PHE A 25 -1.42 16.85 25.10
CA PHE A 25 -0.11 16.23 25.20
C PHE A 25 1.06 17.23 25.20
N ALA A 26 0.89 18.39 24.57
CA ALA A 26 1.99 19.34 24.36
C ALA A 26 1.61 20.81 24.57
N GLY A 27 0.41 21.12 25.07
CA GLY A 27 -0.07 22.50 25.24
C GLY A 27 -0.13 23.31 23.95
N THR A 28 -0.08 22.63 22.79
CA THR A 28 0.20 23.27 21.50
C THR A 28 -1.09 23.53 20.72
N ASP A 29 -1.30 24.78 20.29
CA ASP A 29 -2.36 25.13 19.33
C ASP A 29 -1.88 24.83 17.90
N LEU A 30 -2.52 23.84 17.26
CA LEU A 30 -2.21 23.45 15.88
C LEU A 30 -2.46 24.55 14.84
N ARG A 31 -3.23 25.59 15.18
CA ARG A 31 -3.48 26.73 14.27
C ARG A 31 -2.27 27.65 14.13
N SER A 32 -1.42 27.69 15.16
CA SER A 32 -0.20 28.50 15.18
C SER A 32 1.08 27.66 15.04
N ALA A 33 1.00 26.34 15.19
CA ALA A 33 2.15 25.43 15.12
C ALA A 33 2.25 24.62 13.82
N GLY A 34 3.48 24.26 13.46
CA GLY A 34 3.82 23.35 12.37
C GLY A 34 3.25 23.79 11.01
N THR A 35 2.52 22.89 10.37
CA THR A 35 1.87 23.11 9.06
C THR A 35 0.63 24.00 9.13
N ARG A 36 0.18 24.38 10.33
CA ARG A 36 -1.07 25.12 10.61
C ARG A 36 -2.36 24.40 10.16
N ASN A 37 -2.24 23.17 9.65
CA ASN A 37 -3.37 22.32 9.34
C ASN A 37 -3.83 21.57 10.60
N ILE A 38 -5.13 21.51 10.84
CA ILE A 38 -5.68 20.88 12.04
C ILE A 38 -5.95 19.40 11.74
N GLY A 39 -4.88 18.62 11.69
CA GLY A 39 -4.93 17.19 11.37
C GLY A 39 -3.79 16.41 12.01
N ALA A 40 -3.90 15.08 11.92
CA ALA A 40 -3.00 14.15 12.59
C ALA A 40 -1.51 14.34 12.23
N ALA A 41 -1.20 14.69 10.99
CA ALA A 41 0.19 14.95 10.57
C ALA A 41 0.79 16.16 11.31
N ASN A 42 0.01 17.21 11.52
CA ASN A 42 0.47 18.37 12.28
C ASN A 42 0.56 18.05 13.76
N ALA A 43 -0.39 17.28 14.30
CA ALA A 43 -0.31 16.77 15.67
C ALA A 43 0.96 15.93 15.90
N TRP A 44 1.34 15.09 14.93
CA TRP A 44 2.59 14.32 14.98
C TRP A 44 3.81 15.23 15.05
N ILE A 45 3.88 16.24 14.17
CA ILE A 45 5.01 17.16 14.07
C ILE A 45 5.10 18.07 15.31
N SER A 46 3.97 18.58 15.78
CA SER A 46 3.91 19.63 16.80
C SER A 46 3.75 19.11 18.23
N ALA A 47 3.17 17.93 18.42
CA ALA A 47 2.89 17.34 19.73
C ALA A 47 3.44 15.92 19.91
N GLY A 48 4.17 15.41 18.91
CA GLY A 48 4.87 14.13 18.97
C GLY A 48 4.06 12.92 18.46
N PRO A 49 4.71 11.75 18.38
CA PRO A 49 4.16 10.57 17.70
C PRO A 49 2.90 10.01 18.36
N VAL A 50 2.84 10.01 19.69
CA VAL A 50 1.66 9.54 20.44
C VAL A 50 0.45 10.42 20.14
N ALA A 51 0.65 11.75 20.15
CA ALA A 51 -0.41 12.69 19.83
C ALA A 51 -0.88 12.55 18.38
N GLY A 52 0.06 12.37 17.43
CA GLY A 52 -0.25 12.11 16.03
C GLY A 52 -1.07 10.82 15.81
N CYS A 53 -0.71 9.73 16.49
CA CYS A 53 -1.46 8.47 16.42
C CYS A 53 -2.89 8.60 16.95
N LEU A 54 -3.05 9.17 18.15
CA LEU A 54 -4.37 9.36 18.75
C LEU A 54 -5.24 10.31 17.93
N ALA A 55 -4.65 11.37 17.39
CA ALA A 55 -5.31 12.28 16.46
C ALA A 55 -5.76 11.55 15.17
N ALA A 56 -4.92 10.68 14.59
CA ALA A 56 -5.28 9.89 13.42
C ALA A 56 -6.44 8.93 13.69
N ILE A 57 -6.41 8.22 14.82
CA ILE A 57 -7.50 7.32 15.25
C ILE A 57 -8.79 8.10 15.43
N GLY A 58 -8.74 9.19 16.20
CA GLY A 58 -9.90 10.03 16.50
C GLY A 58 -10.50 10.69 15.26
N ASP A 59 -9.67 11.24 14.36
CA ASP A 59 -10.16 11.84 13.13
C ASP A 59 -10.72 10.80 12.15
N SER A 60 -10.12 9.59 12.08
CA SER A 60 -10.64 8.50 11.23
C SER A 60 -11.96 7.95 11.74
N ALA A 61 -12.12 7.83 13.06
CA ALA A 61 -13.33 7.33 13.68
C ALA A 61 -14.58 8.15 13.29
N LYS A 62 -14.44 9.46 13.04
CA LYS A 62 -15.57 10.33 12.66
C LYS A 62 -16.31 9.85 11.42
N GLY A 63 -15.58 9.46 10.38
CA GLY A 63 -16.17 8.99 9.13
C GLY A 63 -16.90 7.67 9.30
N ALA A 64 -16.28 6.73 10.04
CA ALA A 64 -16.90 5.45 10.36
C ALA A 64 -18.15 5.60 11.25
N LEU A 65 -18.07 6.43 12.30
CA LEU A 65 -19.17 6.70 13.22
C LEU A 65 -20.38 7.32 12.52
N ALA A 66 -20.16 8.20 11.53
CA ALA A 66 -21.24 8.77 10.74
C ALA A 66 -22.00 7.69 9.93
N ILE A 67 -21.29 6.69 9.42
CA ILE A 67 -21.90 5.58 8.69
C ILE A 67 -22.64 4.64 9.66
N ILE A 68 -22.00 4.30 10.79
CA ILE A 68 -22.61 3.48 11.84
C ILE A 68 -23.92 4.11 12.32
N LEU A 69 -23.93 5.43 12.52
CA LEU A 69 -25.13 6.18 12.86
C LEU A 69 -26.21 6.06 11.78
N ALA A 70 -25.85 6.23 10.51
CA ALA A 70 -26.80 6.09 9.40
C ALA A 70 -27.43 4.69 9.35
N GLN A 71 -26.62 3.66 9.57
CA GLN A 71 -27.07 2.26 9.65
C GLN A 71 -27.98 2.00 10.85
N ALA A 72 -27.61 2.50 12.04
CA ALA A 72 -28.40 2.37 13.26
C ALA A 72 -29.78 3.03 13.14
N LEU A 73 -29.90 4.09 12.34
CA LEU A 73 -31.16 4.77 12.04
C LEU A 73 -31.94 4.15 10.87
N GLY A 74 -31.49 2.99 10.35
CA GLY A 74 -32.18 2.27 9.27
C GLY A 74 -32.12 2.94 7.90
N LEU A 75 -31.15 3.83 7.67
CA LEU A 75 -31.00 4.49 6.37
C LEU A 75 -30.44 3.52 5.33
N SER A 76 -30.98 3.56 4.11
CA SER A 76 -30.51 2.76 2.98
C SER A 76 -29.07 3.11 2.60
N GLN A 77 -28.38 2.15 1.96
CA GLN A 77 -26.96 2.24 1.61
C GLN A 77 -26.51 3.56 0.93
N PRO A 78 -27.28 4.19 0.03
CA PRO A 78 -26.88 5.48 -0.57
C PRO A 78 -26.69 6.63 0.43
N TRP A 79 -27.34 6.58 1.60
CA TRP A 79 -27.21 7.62 2.64
C TRP A 79 -25.92 7.49 3.46
N TRP A 80 -25.29 6.32 3.47
CA TRP A 80 -24.08 6.05 4.26
C TRP A 80 -22.90 6.96 3.85
N PRO A 81 -22.51 7.01 2.56
CA PRO A 81 -21.45 7.92 2.13
C PRO A 81 -21.85 9.40 2.25
N LEU A 82 -23.14 9.74 2.16
CA LEU A 82 -23.61 11.11 2.39
C LEU A 82 -23.44 11.54 3.85
N CYS A 83 -23.74 10.67 4.82
CA CYS A 83 -23.50 10.95 6.24
C CYS A 83 -22.00 11.07 6.53
N ALA A 84 -21.18 10.18 5.98
CA ALA A 84 -19.72 10.31 6.04
C ALA A 84 -19.23 11.65 5.47
N TRP A 85 -19.81 12.09 4.34
CA TRP A 85 -19.49 13.38 3.73
C TRP A 85 -19.84 14.54 4.66
N CYS A 86 -21.00 14.51 5.31
CA CYS A 86 -21.36 15.50 6.34
C CYS A 86 -20.34 15.55 7.48
N ALA A 87 -19.83 14.40 7.94
CA ALA A 87 -18.76 14.38 8.95
C ALA A 87 -17.43 14.96 8.44
N ILE A 88 -17.09 14.75 7.17
CA ILE A 88 -15.90 15.35 6.57
C ILE A 88 -16.06 16.86 6.41
N VAL A 89 -17.25 17.33 6.02
CA VAL A 89 -17.63 18.75 5.99
C VAL A 89 -17.52 19.35 7.40
N GLY A 90 -18.00 18.64 8.42
CA GLY A 90 -17.81 19.01 9.83
C GLY A 90 -16.35 19.12 10.23
N HIS A 91 -15.50 18.17 9.82
CA HIS A 91 -14.06 18.24 10.08
C HIS A 91 -13.41 19.43 9.37
N SER A 92 -13.82 19.74 8.14
CA SER A 92 -13.25 20.85 7.35
C SER A 92 -13.72 22.23 7.79
N TRP A 93 -14.97 22.35 8.22
CA TRP A 93 -15.59 23.58 8.68
C TRP A 93 -16.23 23.34 10.03
N SER A 94 -15.40 22.98 11.01
CA SER A 94 -15.84 22.72 12.37
C SER A 94 -16.38 23.98 13.02
N CYS A 95 -17.62 23.94 13.51
CA CYS A 95 -18.21 25.02 14.29
C CYS A 95 -17.42 25.30 15.60
N PHE A 96 -16.75 24.28 16.16
CA PHE A 96 -15.90 24.42 17.34
C PHE A 96 -14.55 25.12 17.06
N LEU A 97 -14.18 25.25 15.79
CA LEU A 97 -12.93 25.88 15.35
C LEU A 97 -13.18 27.16 14.54
N GLY A 98 -14.35 27.80 14.71
CA GLY A 98 -14.72 29.00 13.96
C GLY A 98 -14.77 28.75 12.44
N PHE A 99 -15.22 27.55 12.05
CA PHE A 99 -15.31 27.09 10.66
C PHE A 99 -13.96 27.02 9.93
N ARG A 100 -12.85 26.86 10.65
CA ARG A 100 -11.51 26.67 10.08
C ARG A 100 -10.93 25.34 10.55
N GLY A 101 -11.25 24.26 9.85
CA GLY A 101 -10.79 22.90 10.16
C GLY A 101 -9.77 22.35 9.15
N GLY A 102 -9.60 21.03 9.18
CA GLY A 102 -8.62 20.32 8.36
C GLY A 102 -9.13 19.88 6.97
N ILE A 103 -8.30 19.13 6.24
CA ILE A 103 -8.64 18.62 4.89
C ILE A 103 -9.67 17.48 4.95
N GLY A 104 -9.72 16.73 6.06
CA GLY A 104 -10.61 15.58 6.22
C GLY A 104 -10.08 14.27 5.63
N ALA A 105 -8.79 14.19 5.28
CA ALA A 105 -8.18 12.98 4.73
C ALA A 105 -8.31 11.77 5.67
N ALA A 106 -8.05 11.94 6.97
CA ALA A 106 -8.21 10.87 7.97
C ALA A 106 -9.68 10.44 8.14
N ALA A 107 -10.60 11.40 8.27
CA ALA A 107 -12.05 11.10 8.34
C ALA A 107 -12.55 10.34 7.11
N THR A 108 -12.05 10.68 5.92
CA THR A 108 -12.37 9.97 4.68
C THR A 108 -11.76 8.57 4.66
N ALA A 109 -10.51 8.41 5.09
CA ALA A 109 -9.88 7.10 5.22
C ALA A 109 -10.65 6.19 6.19
N GLY A 110 -11.14 6.70 7.31
CA GLY A 110 -11.98 5.94 8.23
C GLY A 110 -13.36 5.60 7.67
N ALA A 111 -13.97 6.50 6.89
CA ALA A 111 -15.21 6.19 6.16
C ALA A 111 -15.01 5.06 5.14
N PHE A 112 -13.92 5.11 4.37
CA PHE A 112 -13.60 4.03 3.43
C PHE A 112 -13.23 2.73 4.12
N LEU A 113 -12.46 2.76 5.22
CA LEU A 113 -12.13 1.56 5.98
C LEU A 113 -13.39 0.85 6.50
N TYR A 114 -14.44 1.61 6.83
CA TYR A 114 -15.72 1.05 7.23
C TYR A 114 -16.52 0.49 6.05
N LEU A 115 -16.61 1.22 4.93
CA LEU A 115 -17.40 0.80 3.76
C LEU A 115 -16.75 -0.33 2.96
N LEU A 116 -15.42 -0.29 2.84
CA LEU A 116 -14.59 -1.07 1.93
C LEU A 116 -13.31 -1.52 2.66
N PRO A 117 -13.41 -2.37 3.70
CA PRO A 117 -12.29 -2.66 4.59
C PRO A 117 -11.08 -3.27 3.88
N LEU A 118 -11.32 -4.20 2.95
CA LEU A 118 -10.25 -4.92 2.24
C LEU A 118 -9.59 -4.04 1.18
N GLU A 119 -10.39 -3.31 0.41
CA GLU A 119 -9.92 -2.39 -0.61
C GLU A 119 -9.16 -1.22 0.02
N SER A 120 -9.64 -0.72 1.17
CA SER A 120 -8.95 0.30 1.97
C SER A 120 -7.64 -0.20 2.55
N ALA A 121 -7.56 -1.47 2.99
CA ALA A 121 -6.32 -2.06 3.46
C ALA A 121 -5.28 -2.17 2.32
N ALA A 122 -5.69 -2.55 1.11
CA ALA A 122 -4.81 -2.55 -0.06
C ALA A 122 -4.34 -1.15 -0.44
N VAL A 123 -5.26 -0.17 -0.51
CA VAL A 123 -4.88 1.23 -0.75
C VAL A 123 -3.92 1.71 0.34
N GLY A 124 -4.18 1.41 1.61
CA GLY A 124 -3.30 1.76 2.72
C GLY A 124 -1.88 1.21 2.56
N LEU A 125 -1.74 -0.07 2.20
CA LEU A 125 -0.43 -0.69 1.94
C LEU A 125 0.29 -0.05 0.75
N LEU A 126 -0.43 0.21 -0.35
CA LEU A 126 0.15 0.82 -1.54
C LEU A 126 0.51 2.30 -1.33
N VAL A 127 -0.31 3.06 -0.60
CA VAL A 127 -0.03 4.44 -0.21
C VAL A 127 1.14 4.51 0.77
N ALA A 128 1.26 3.57 1.72
CA ALA A 128 2.43 3.48 2.58
C ALA A 128 3.70 3.18 1.77
N THR A 129 3.61 2.25 0.81
CA THR A 129 4.70 1.95 -0.14
C THR A 129 5.08 3.16 -0.98
N TRP A 130 4.08 3.90 -1.47
CA TRP A 130 4.24 5.15 -2.21
C TRP A 130 4.99 6.19 -1.36
N TRP A 131 4.52 6.43 -0.15
CA TRP A 131 5.12 7.40 0.76
C TRP A 131 6.57 7.05 1.14
N LEU A 132 6.86 5.76 1.36
CA LEU A 132 8.22 5.28 1.58
C LEU A 132 9.12 5.49 0.36
N THR A 133 8.58 5.33 -0.85
CA THR A 133 9.32 5.43 -2.11
C THR A 133 9.62 6.87 -2.50
N PHE A 134 8.63 7.76 -2.40
CA PHE A 134 8.74 9.15 -2.84
C PHE A 134 9.11 10.11 -1.70
N GLY A 135 9.22 9.61 -0.47
CA GLY A 135 9.53 10.43 0.71
C GLY A 135 8.41 11.40 1.10
N GLY A 136 7.19 11.19 0.59
CA GLY A 136 6.08 12.14 0.69
C GLY A 136 4.98 11.83 -0.32
N ALA A 137 4.36 12.88 -0.88
CA ALA A 137 3.34 12.77 -1.93
C ALA A 137 2.11 11.92 -1.56
N PHE A 138 1.67 11.99 -0.30
CA PHE A 138 0.64 11.12 0.27
C PHE A 138 -0.73 11.29 -0.44
N LEU A 139 -1.19 12.53 -0.64
CA LEU A 139 -2.47 12.80 -1.29
C LEU A 139 -2.44 12.42 -2.76
N LEU A 140 -1.29 12.56 -3.44
CA LEU A 140 -1.13 12.11 -4.83
C LEU A 140 -1.22 10.57 -4.95
N GLY A 141 -0.56 9.84 -4.04
CA GLY A 141 -0.68 8.38 -3.97
C GLY A 141 -2.13 7.95 -3.72
N LEU A 142 -2.79 8.61 -2.76
CA LEU A 142 -4.21 8.39 -2.45
C LEU A 142 -5.11 8.65 -3.69
N ALA A 143 -4.86 9.74 -4.41
CA ALA A 143 -5.60 10.11 -5.64
C ALA A 143 -5.47 9.07 -6.75
N SER A 144 -4.26 8.53 -6.92
CA SER A 144 -3.96 7.59 -7.99
C SER A 144 -4.58 6.20 -7.75
N LEU A 145 -4.80 5.82 -6.48
CA LEU A 145 -5.15 4.46 -6.10
C LEU A 145 -6.64 4.24 -5.79
N TRP A 146 -7.37 5.24 -5.31
CA TRP A 146 -8.80 5.10 -5.01
C TRP A 146 -9.67 4.71 -6.21
N PRO A 147 -9.46 5.24 -7.43
CA PRO A 147 -10.25 4.80 -8.59
C PRO A 147 -10.14 3.30 -8.82
N ILE A 148 -8.94 2.72 -8.64
CA ILE A 148 -8.70 1.28 -8.78
C ILE A 148 -9.46 0.52 -7.67
N ALA A 149 -9.41 1.00 -6.44
CA ALA A 149 -10.11 0.38 -5.31
C ALA A 149 -11.64 0.37 -5.51
N ILE A 150 -12.21 1.42 -6.09
CA ILE A 150 -13.64 1.48 -6.42
C ILE A 150 -13.99 0.44 -7.49
N VAL A 151 -13.17 0.30 -8.54
CA VAL A 151 -13.36 -0.71 -9.57
C VAL A 151 -13.29 -2.13 -8.99
N VAL A 152 -12.31 -2.39 -8.11
CA VAL A 152 -12.18 -3.68 -7.40
C VAL A 152 -13.37 -3.94 -6.47
N ALA A 153 -13.85 -2.93 -5.76
CA ALA A 153 -15.03 -3.06 -4.90
C ALA A 153 -16.30 -3.37 -5.70
N LEU A 154 -16.46 -2.76 -6.87
CA LEU A 154 -17.56 -3.04 -7.79
C LEU A 154 -17.47 -4.46 -8.37
N SER A 155 -16.28 -4.90 -8.79
CA SER A 155 -16.10 -6.24 -9.36
C SER A 155 -16.32 -7.35 -8.33
N ARG A 156 -16.00 -7.08 -7.06
CA ARG A 156 -16.27 -7.99 -5.92
C ARG A 156 -17.72 -7.97 -5.43
N GLY A 157 -18.53 -7.02 -5.89
CA GLY A 157 -19.87 -6.78 -5.34
C GLY A 157 -19.87 -6.21 -3.91
N SER A 158 -18.72 -5.78 -3.38
CA SER A 158 -18.59 -5.09 -2.09
C SER A 158 -19.36 -3.75 -2.09
N LEU A 159 -19.53 -3.15 -3.26
CA LEU A 159 -20.14 -1.84 -3.44
C LEU A 159 -21.23 -1.90 -4.51
N THR A 160 -22.40 -1.32 -4.23
CA THR A 160 -23.44 -1.15 -5.26
C THR A 160 -23.09 0.03 -6.19
N PRO A 161 -23.55 0.04 -7.45
CA PRO A 161 -23.32 1.17 -8.35
C PRO A 161 -23.78 2.51 -7.76
N GLY A 162 -24.91 2.53 -7.03
CA GLY A 162 -25.40 3.71 -6.33
C GLY A 162 -24.47 4.19 -5.21
N ALA A 163 -23.96 3.27 -4.38
CA ALA A 163 -23.01 3.60 -3.33
C ALA A 163 -21.65 4.05 -3.90
N ALA A 164 -21.26 3.54 -5.08
CA ALA A 164 -20.03 3.94 -5.76
C ALA A 164 -20.00 5.44 -6.10
N PHE A 165 -21.13 6.04 -6.50
CA PHE A 165 -21.21 7.49 -6.67
C PHE A 165 -20.91 8.25 -5.38
N GLY A 166 -21.44 7.80 -4.25
CA GLY A 166 -21.14 8.41 -2.95
C GLY A 166 -19.68 8.26 -2.54
N VAL A 167 -19.07 7.09 -2.78
CA VAL A 167 -17.64 6.83 -2.52
C VAL A 167 -16.75 7.68 -3.43
N MET A 168 -17.09 7.82 -4.72
CA MET A 168 -16.41 8.73 -5.65
C MET A 168 -16.52 10.19 -5.21
N TRP A 169 -17.69 10.60 -4.72
CA TRP A 169 -17.92 11.93 -4.18
C TRP A 169 -17.03 12.21 -2.96
N LEU A 170 -16.96 11.26 -2.01
CA LEU A 170 -16.06 11.34 -0.86
C LEU A 170 -14.60 11.50 -1.27
N ALA A 171 -14.14 10.68 -2.22
CA ALA A 171 -12.77 10.76 -2.74
C ALA A 171 -12.53 12.13 -3.40
N GLY A 172 -13.43 12.54 -4.30
CA GLY A 172 -13.38 13.84 -4.99
C GLY A 172 -13.31 15.02 -4.02
N TRP A 173 -14.08 14.98 -2.94
CA TRP A 173 -14.10 16.03 -1.93
C TRP A 173 -12.74 16.26 -1.26
N VAL A 174 -12.06 15.17 -0.87
CA VAL A 174 -10.71 15.24 -0.29
C VAL A 174 -9.74 15.90 -1.25
N PHE A 175 -9.84 15.60 -2.55
CA PHE A 175 -8.98 16.22 -3.56
C PHE A 175 -9.29 17.69 -3.75
N VAL A 176 -10.56 18.09 -3.79
CA VAL A 176 -10.96 19.51 -3.87
C VAL A 176 -10.41 20.30 -2.68
N ARG A 177 -10.55 19.79 -1.46
CA ARG A 177 -9.98 20.41 -0.25
C ARG A 177 -8.46 20.32 -0.19
N GLY A 178 -7.89 19.28 -0.79
CA GLY A 178 -6.47 18.99 -0.83
C GLY A 178 -5.69 19.62 -2.00
N LEU A 179 -6.34 20.37 -2.91
CA LEU A 179 -5.70 20.87 -4.14
C LEU A 179 -4.39 21.62 -3.91
N GLY A 180 -4.32 22.44 -2.85
CA GLY A 180 -3.10 23.15 -2.48
C GLY A 180 -1.94 22.20 -2.12
N HIS A 181 -2.23 21.15 -1.36
CA HIS A 181 -1.26 20.11 -1.01
C HIS A 181 -0.94 19.20 -2.20
N LEU A 182 -1.90 18.94 -3.08
CA LEU A 182 -1.68 18.11 -4.26
C LEU A 182 -0.61 18.72 -5.18
N LYS A 183 -0.59 20.05 -5.35
CA LYS A 183 0.47 20.75 -6.09
C LYS A 183 1.85 20.57 -5.46
N TYR A 184 1.92 20.53 -4.13
CA TYR A 184 3.16 20.25 -3.40
C TYR A 184 3.59 18.79 -3.62
N ASP A 185 2.64 17.85 -3.48
CA ASP A 185 2.86 16.42 -3.67
C ASP A 185 3.38 16.08 -5.08
N ILE A 186 2.85 16.74 -6.12
CA ILE A 186 3.34 16.59 -7.50
C ILE A 186 4.82 16.99 -7.61
N LYS A 187 5.20 18.14 -7.03
CA LYS A 187 6.61 18.57 -7.03
C LYS A 187 7.51 17.61 -6.27
N THR A 188 7.05 17.10 -5.12
CA THR A 188 7.79 16.09 -4.34
C THR A 188 7.99 14.80 -5.15
N PHE A 189 6.93 14.36 -5.84
CA PHE A 189 6.97 13.19 -6.71
C PHE A 189 7.94 13.37 -7.89
N GLU A 190 7.87 14.50 -8.60
CA GLU A 190 8.78 14.84 -9.70
C GLU A 190 10.25 14.89 -9.26
N ALA A 191 10.52 15.51 -8.11
CA ALA A 191 11.87 15.56 -7.55
C ALA A 191 12.39 14.16 -7.20
N ALA A 192 11.54 13.31 -6.61
CA ALA A 192 11.91 11.94 -6.26
C ALA A 192 12.17 11.06 -7.50
N LEU A 193 11.44 11.26 -8.61
CA LEU A 193 11.65 10.54 -9.87
C LEU A 193 13.04 10.75 -10.49
N GLY A 194 13.71 11.88 -10.18
CA GLY A 194 15.09 12.12 -10.58
C GLY A 194 16.07 11.05 -10.07
N SER A 195 15.78 10.45 -8.93
CA SER A 195 16.60 9.39 -8.34
C SER A 195 16.53 8.09 -9.15
N GLY A 196 17.68 7.58 -9.58
CA GLY A 196 17.78 6.27 -10.24
C GLY A 196 17.29 5.12 -9.34
N GLU A 197 17.38 5.30 -8.02
CA GLU A 197 16.86 4.34 -7.07
C GLU A 197 15.33 4.27 -7.05
N VAL A 198 14.67 5.43 -7.06
CA VAL A 198 13.20 5.51 -7.10
C VAL A 198 12.69 4.85 -8.38
N ARG A 199 13.31 5.17 -9.52
CA ARG A 199 13.03 4.52 -10.80
C ARG A 199 13.20 3.00 -10.74
N ARG A 200 14.26 2.52 -10.08
CA ARG A 200 14.48 1.08 -9.86
C ARG A 200 13.39 0.44 -9.01
N LYS A 201 12.94 1.08 -7.93
CA LYS A 201 11.85 0.55 -7.11
C LYS A 201 10.52 0.57 -7.84
N LEU A 202 10.23 1.60 -8.64
CA LEU A 202 9.04 1.63 -9.50
C LEU A 202 9.05 0.50 -10.54
N TYR A 203 10.20 0.23 -11.14
CA TYR A 203 10.36 -0.92 -12.02
C TYR A 203 10.09 -2.24 -11.28
N ARG A 204 10.58 -2.41 -10.04
CA ARG A 204 10.24 -3.58 -9.23
C ARG A 204 8.74 -3.69 -8.92
N TYR A 205 8.06 -2.57 -8.62
CA TYR A 205 6.61 -2.56 -8.38
C TYR A 205 5.79 -2.95 -9.61
N SER A 206 6.32 -2.78 -10.83
CA SER A 206 5.67 -3.32 -12.03
C SER A 206 5.50 -4.83 -11.96
N GLY A 207 6.29 -5.54 -11.15
CA GLY A 207 6.11 -6.97 -10.86
C GLY A 207 4.76 -7.30 -10.24
N LEU A 208 4.13 -6.36 -9.49
CA LEU A 208 2.79 -6.54 -8.92
C LEU A 208 1.70 -6.61 -10.00
N PHE A 209 1.95 -6.14 -11.22
CA PHE A 209 1.02 -6.26 -12.35
C PHE A 209 0.60 -7.72 -12.58
N PHE A 210 1.53 -8.66 -12.44
CA PHE A 210 1.27 -10.08 -12.71
C PHE A 210 0.29 -10.69 -11.69
N PRO A 211 0.58 -10.72 -10.38
CA PRO A 211 -0.38 -11.24 -9.41
C PRO A 211 -1.61 -10.34 -9.24
N CYS A 212 -1.51 -9.01 -9.31
CA CYS A 212 -2.66 -8.14 -9.00
C CYS A 212 -3.61 -7.87 -10.17
N LEU A 213 -3.18 -8.06 -11.43
CA LEU A 213 -4.02 -7.80 -12.60
C LEU A 213 -4.14 -9.02 -13.52
N VAL A 214 -3.02 -9.63 -13.90
CA VAL A 214 -3.06 -10.77 -14.84
C VAL A 214 -3.75 -11.97 -14.22
N TYR A 215 -3.39 -12.33 -13.00
CA TYR A 215 -3.95 -13.51 -12.33
C TYR A 215 -5.48 -13.42 -12.11
N PRO A 216 -6.04 -12.32 -11.58
CA PRO A 216 -7.49 -12.21 -11.40
C PRO A 216 -8.28 -12.21 -12.71
N ILE A 217 -7.71 -11.72 -13.82
CA ILE A 217 -8.40 -11.59 -15.11
C ILE A 217 -8.25 -12.85 -15.97
N PHE A 218 -7.04 -13.43 -16.03
CA PHE A 218 -6.70 -14.51 -16.96
C PHE A 218 -6.40 -15.85 -16.26
N GLY A 219 -6.41 -15.87 -14.92
CA GLY A 219 -6.21 -17.07 -14.11
C GLY A 219 -4.75 -17.54 -13.98
N MET A 220 -4.57 -18.62 -13.22
CA MET A 220 -3.25 -19.18 -12.89
C MET A 220 -2.49 -19.71 -14.12
N THR A 221 -3.20 -20.22 -15.13
CA THR A 221 -2.59 -20.75 -16.37
C THR A 221 -1.86 -19.65 -17.13
N ALA A 222 -2.51 -18.48 -17.33
CA ALA A 222 -1.88 -17.35 -17.99
C ALA A 222 -0.67 -16.83 -17.20
N LEU A 223 -0.81 -16.72 -15.88
CA LEU A 223 0.28 -16.31 -15.00
C LEU A 223 1.51 -17.21 -15.16
N ARG A 224 1.32 -18.54 -15.17
CA ARG A 224 2.38 -19.54 -15.37
C ARG A 224 3.10 -19.36 -16.69
N TRP A 225 2.36 -19.27 -17.80
CA TRP A 225 2.96 -19.07 -19.12
C TRP A 225 3.76 -17.79 -19.22
N ILE A 226 3.25 -16.69 -18.65
CA ILE A 226 3.96 -15.41 -18.63
C ILE A 226 5.29 -15.52 -17.89
N PHE A 227 5.32 -16.15 -16.71
CA PHE A 227 6.58 -16.32 -15.98
C PHE A 227 7.52 -17.32 -16.64
N PHE A 228 7.03 -18.44 -17.19
CA PHE A 228 7.89 -19.42 -17.89
C PHE A 228 8.50 -18.83 -19.17
N LEU A 229 7.69 -18.18 -20.01
CA LEU A 229 8.17 -17.53 -21.23
C LEU A 229 9.05 -16.33 -20.90
N GLY A 230 8.68 -15.55 -19.88
CA GLY A 230 9.48 -14.42 -19.39
C GLY A 230 10.85 -14.87 -18.87
N ALA A 231 10.91 -15.97 -18.11
CA ALA A 231 12.16 -16.55 -17.63
C ALA A 231 13.01 -17.07 -18.81
N ALA A 232 12.41 -17.82 -19.74
CA ALA A 232 13.11 -18.31 -20.91
C ALA A 232 13.68 -17.15 -21.74
N ALA A 233 12.88 -16.12 -22.03
CA ALA A 233 13.32 -14.93 -22.75
C ALA A 233 14.44 -14.18 -22.01
N ALA A 234 14.31 -13.97 -20.69
CA ALA A 234 15.31 -13.29 -19.88
C ALA A 234 16.65 -14.06 -19.86
N TRP A 235 16.63 -15.39 -19.83
CA TRP A 235 17.83 -16.22 -19.88
C TRP A 235 18.46 -16.28 -21.28
N VAL A 236 17.65 -16.34 -22.33
CA VAL A 236 18.14 -16.22 -23.71
C VAL A 236 18.84 -14.88 -23.91
N LEU A 237 18.25 -13.78 -23.42
CA LEU A 237 18.87 -12.45 -23.45
C LEU A 237 20.17 -12.41 -22.63
N GLU A 238 20.19 -13.04 -21.45
CA GLU A 238 21.37 -13.12 -20.58
C GLU A 238 22.53 -13.88 -21.25
N ILE A 239 22.25 -14.98 -21.94
CA ILE A 239 23.25 -15.73 -22.71
C ILE A 239 23.70 -14.94 -23.94
N SER A 240 22.75 -14.33 -24.66
CA SER A 240 23.03 -13.60 -25.91
C SER A 240 23.88 -12.37 -25.66
N ARG A 241 23.58 -11.57 -24.63
CA ARG A 241 24.36 -10.36 -24.32
C ARG A 241 25.80 -10.67 -23.91
N ARG A 242 26.07 -11.83 -23.32
CA ARG A 242 27.44 -12.27 -22.98
C ARG A 242 28.25 -12.67 -24.21
N ARG A 243 27.59 -13.12 -25.28
CA ARG A 243 28.22 -13.51 -26.54
C ARG A 243 28.40 -12.33 -27.51
N TRP A 244 27.52 -11.32 -27.43
CA TRP A 244 27.45 -10.21 -28.38
C TRP A 244 27.64 -8.86 -27.66
N VAL A 245 28.83 -8.27 -27.77
CA VAL A 245 29.17 -6.99 -27.10
C VAL A 245 28.19 -5.86 -27.47
N HIS A 246 27.86 -5.71 -28.75
CA HIS A 246 26.91 -4.70 -29.22
C HIS A 246 25.51 -4.84 -28.59
N LEU A 247 25.05 -6.08 -28.38
CA LEU A 247 23.77 -6.34 -27.71
C LEU A 247 23.84 -5.97 -26.22
N ASN A 248 24.97 -6.23 -25.56
CA ASN A 248 25.18 -5.81 -24.18
C ASN A 248 25.17 -4.28 -24.04
N ASP A 249 25.83 -3.57 -24.95
CA ASP A 249 25.88 -2.10 -24.93
C ASP A 249 24.48 -1.50 -25.16
N LEU A 250 23.72 -2.06 -26.10
CA LEU A 250 22.33 -1.68 -26.34
C LEU A 250 21.45 -1.87 -25.10
N LEU A 251 21.53 -3.04 -24.46
CA LEU A 251 20.76 -3.35 -23.25
C LEU A 251 21.19 -2.46 -22.09
N CYS A 252 22.50 -2.22 -21.92
CA CYS A 252 23.01 -1.30 -20.90
C CYS A 252 22.52 0.13 -21.14
N ALA A 253 22.44 0.58 -22.40
CA ALA A 253 21.89 1.89 -22.74
C ALA A 253 20.39 1.98 -22.43
N LEU A 254 19.61 0.96 -22.83
CA LEU A 254 18.17 0.88 -22.62
C LEU A 254 17.80 0.87 -21.13
N PHE A 255 18.51 0.06 -20.33
CA PHE A 255 18.24 -0.10 -18.91
C PHE A 255 19.05 0.83 -17.99
N ARG A 256 19.89 1.72 -18.55
CA ARG A 256 20.67 2.71 -17.78
C ARG A 256 19.88 3.48 -16.71
N PRO A 257 18.61 3.86 -16.93
CA PRO A 257 17.81 4.58 -15.93
C PRO A 257 17.47 3.76 -14.67
N VAL A 258 17.54 2.42 -14.75
CA VAL A 258 16.99 1.47 -13.76
C VAL A 258 18.06 0.48 -13.26
N GLY A 259 19.01 0.11 -14.11
CA GLY A 259 20.06 -0.88 -13.85
C GLY A 259 21.10 -0.41 -12.83
N ARG A 260 21.63 -1.36 -12.06
CA ARG A 260 22.72 -1.10 -11.10
C ARG A 260 24.07 -1.05 -11.84
N LYS A 261 24.97 -0.18 -11.37
CA LYS A 261 26.34 -0.05 -11.92
C LYS A 261 27.13 -1.38 -11.95
N GLY A 262 26.77 -2.37 -11.12
CA GLY A 262 27.38 -3.70 -11.09
C GLY A 262 26.69 -4.79 -11.94
N GLU A 263 25.53 -4.52 -12.54
CA GLU A 263 24.79 -5.50 -13.37
C GLU A 263 25.33 -5.59 -14.81
N VAL A 264 26.30 -4.75 -15.19
CA VAL A 264 26.86 -4.72 -16.55
C VAL A 264 27.47 -6.07 -16.94
N HIS A 265 28.09 -6.78 -15.99
CA HIS A 265 28.73 -8.09 -16.22
C HIS A 265 28.15 -9.23 -15.36
N GLY A 266 27.27 -8.93 -14.41
CA GLY A 266 26.54 -9.93 -13.59
C GLY A 266 25.13 -10.20 -14.12
N ILE A 267 24.48 -11.27 -13.67
CA ILE A 267 23.09 -11.59 -14.06
C ILE A 267 22.13 -10.48 -13.62
N SER A 268 21.21 -10.08 -14.50
CA SER A 268 20.25 -9.01 -14.21
C SER A 268 19.24 -9.41 -13.13
N SER A 269 18.87 -8.45 -12.28
CA SER A 269 17.79 -8.64 -11.29
C SER A 269 16.45 -9.06 -11.91
N THR A 270 16.13 -8.56 -13.10
CA THR A 270 14.93 -8.97 -13.86
C THR A 270 14.96 -10.45 -14.23
N SER A 271 16.13 -10.97 -14.63
CA SER A 271 16.28 -12.41 -14.95
C SER A 271 16.05 -13.28 -13.72
N TYR A 272 16.59 -12.87 -12.56
CA TYR A 272 16.32 -13.56 -11.29
C TYR A 272 14.86 -13.47 -10.88
N TYR A 273 14.22 -12.31 -11.05
CA TYR A 273 12.80 -12.12 -10.74
C TYR A 273 11.90 -13.04 -11.57
N PHE A 274 12.09 -13.12 -12.90
CA PHE A 274 11.28 -14.00 -13.73
C PHE A 274 11.55 -15.48 -13.44
N LEU A 275 12.79 -15.88 -13.18
CA LEU A 275 13.11 -17.25 -12.81
C LEU A 275 12.53 -17.62 -11.44
N GLY A 276 12.69 -16.76 -10.44
CA GLY A 276 12.10 -16.95 -9.10
C GLY A 276 10.58 -16.98 -9.17
N GLY A 277 9.98 -16.08 -9.94
CA GLY A 277 8.54 -16.08 -10.17
C GLY A 277 8.04 -17.33 -10.89
N ALA A 278 8.77 -17.82 -11.90
CA ALA A 278 8.47 -19.07 -12.59
C ALA A 278 8.46 -20.27 -11.64
N ILE A 279 9.42 -20.34 -10.71
CA ILE A 279 9.44 -21.39 -9.68
C ILE A 279 8.27 -21.20 -8.70
N ALA A 280 7.98 -19.96 -8.28
CA ALA A 280 6.88 -19.66 -7.35
C ALA A 280 5.50 -20.04 -7.92
N VAL A 281 5.25 -19.85 -9.22
CA VAL A 281 3.96 -20.17 -9.86
C VAL A 281 3.80 -21.65 -10.23
N VAL A 282 4.84 -22.49 -10.02
CA VAL A 282 4.66 -23.95 -10.05
C VAL A 282 3.72 -24.39 -8.93
N PHE A 283 3.84 -23.76 -7.75
CA PHE A 283 2.95 -24.04 -6.63
C PHE A 283 1.50 -23.71 -7.01
N PRO A 284 0.53 -24.54 -6.60
CA PRO A 284 -0.86 -24.35 -6.96
C PRO A 284 -1.45 -23.09 -6.32
N GLU A 285 -2.61 -22.67 -6.80
CA GLU A 285 -3.41 -21.63 -6.15
C GLU A 285 -3.68 -22.02 -4.68
N PRO A 286 -3.72 -21.09 -3.72
CA PRO A 286 -3.41 -19.67 -3.80
C PRO A 286 -1.93 -19.31 -3.58
N PHE A 287 -1.06 -20.30 -3.39
CA PHE A 287 0.26 -20.11 -2.79
C PHE A 287 1.23 -19.29 -3.65
N GLY A 288 1.30 -19.57 -4.95
CA GLY A 288 2.22 -18.87 -5.88
C GLY A 288 1.93 -17.36 -5.99
N PRO A 289 0.71 -16.94 -6.36
CA PRO A 289 0.36 -15.52 -6.47
C PRO A 289 0.53 -14.75 -5.16
N VAL A 290 0.14 -15.35 -4.02
CA VAL A 290 0.31 -14.73 -2.70
C VAL A 290 1.79 -14.49 -2.41
N ALA A 291 2.65 -15.49 -2.64
CA ALA A 291 4.08 -15.37 -2.44
C ALA A 291 4.75 -14.29 -3.30
N LEU A 292 4.31 -14.13 -4.56
CA LEU A 292 4.81 -13.08 -5.45
C LEU A 292 4.54 -11.67 -4.90
N VAL A 293 3.32 -11.43 -4.39
CA VAL A 293 2.95 -10.14 -3.79
C VAL A 293 3.75 -9.88 -2.53
N MET A 294 3.84 -10.88 -1.64
CA MET A 294 4.60 -10.79 -0.40
C MET A 294 6.05 -10.42 -0.66
N ALA A 295 6.74 -11.16 -1.54
CA ALA A 295 8.15 -10.93 -1.86
C ALA A 295 8.40 -9.54 -2.47
N THR A 296 7.54 -9.11 -3.40
CA THR A 296 7.72 -7.86 -4.15
C THR A 296 7.60 -6.63 -3.23
N LEU A 297 6.62 -6.61 -2.33
CA LEU A 297 6.44 -5.50 -1.39
C LEU A 297 7.45 -5.55 -0.23
N ALA A 298 7.75 -6.74 0.27
CA ALA A 298 8.65 -6.91 1.42
C ALA A 298 10.09 -6.47 1.13
N ASP A 299 10.66 -6.85 -0.02
CA ASP A 299 11.99 -6.37 -0.45
C ASP A 299 12.06 -4.84 -0.53
N ALA A 300 10.98 -4.23 -1.01
CA ALA A 300 10.91 -2.78 -1.11
C ALA A 300 10.92 -2.11 0.25
N TRP A 301 10.07 -2.57 1.16
CA TRP A 301 9.99 -2.04 2.53
C TRP A 301 11.29 -2.27 3.29
N ALA A 302 11.90 -3.46 3.17
CA ALA A 302 13.18 -3.76 3.81
C ALA A 302 14.27 -2.77 3.40
N ALA A 303 14.41 -2.53 2.10
CA ALA A 303 15.42 -1.63 1.56
C ALA A 303 15.13 -0.15 1.86
N LEU A 304 13.86 0.29 1.85
CA LEU A 304 13.49 1.68 2.08
C LEU A 304 13.58 2.03 3.57
N CYS A 305 12.98 1.22 4.44
CA CYS A 305 13.02 1.43 5.89
C CYS A 305 14.42 1.22 6.43
N GLY A 306 15.12 0.18 5.98
CA GLY A 306 16.47 -0.14 6.44
C GLY A 306 17.49 0.96 6.14
N ARG A 307 17.27 1.79 5.12
CA ARG A 307 18.14 2.95 4.83
C ARG A 307 17.67 4.23 5.52
N ARG A 308 16.36 4.44 5.64
CA ARG A 308 15.82 5.67 6.23
C ARG A 308 15.90 5.68 7.75
N TRP A 309 15.74 4.51 8.39
CA TRP A 309 15.68 4.37 9.85
C TRP A 309 16.54 3.24 10.40
N GLY A 310 17.29 2.52 9.56
CA GLY A 310 18.14 1.43 10.04
C GLY A 310 19.26 1.96 10.93
N ARG A 311 19.20 1.61 12.22
CA ARG A 311 20.22 1.96 13.21
C ARG A 311 20.95 0.71 13.70
N HIS A 312 20.23 -0.40 13.78
CA HIS A 312 20.76 -1.65 14.33
C HIS A 312 21.10 -2.59 13.19
N VAL A 313 22.39 -2.73 12.90
CA VAL A 313 22.86 -3.69 11.89
C VAL A 313 22.86 -5.09 12.50
N TRP A 314 22.37 -6.05 11.73
CA TRP A 314 22.47 -7.46 12.03
C TRP A 314 23.04 -8.21 10.81
N PHE A 315 22.75 -9.50 10.72
CA PHE A 315 23.31 -10.46 9.78
C PHE A 315 23.63 -9.90 8.38
N LYS A 316 24.88 -10.13 7.92
CA LYS A 316 25.40 -9.71 6.60
C LYS A 316 25.19 -8.22 6.25
N GLY A 317 25.19 -7.34 7.24
CA GLY A 317 25.11 -5.89 7.01
C GLY A 317 23.70 -5.36 6.75
N LYS A 318 22.67 -6.20 6.90
CA LYS A 318 21.25 -5.79 6.88
C LYS A 318 20.89 -5.13 8.20
N THR A 319 19.81 -4.35 8.25
CA THR A 319 19.35 -3.70 9.48
C THR A 319 18.14 -4.41 10.06
N ILE A 320 18.03 -4.45 11.39
CA ILE A 320 16.89 -5.04 12.11
C ILE A 320 15.60 -4.32 11.69
N GLU A 321 15.63 -3.00 11.57
CA GLU A 321 14.48 -2.21 11.13
C GLU A 321 14.06 -2.54 9.70
N GLY A 322 15.04 -2.83 8.83
CA GLY A 322 14.79 -3.32 7.47
C GLY A 322 14.10 -4.69 7.48
N SER A 323 14.68 -5.67 8.17
CA SER A 323 14.10 -7.02 8.22
C SER A 323 12.75 -7.08 8.97
N ALA A 324 12.54 -6.24 9.99
CA ALA A 324 11.24 -6.09 10.64
C ALA A 324 10.19 -5.49 9.67
N SER A 325 10.58 -4.48 8.88
CA SER A 325 9.72 -3.91 7.85
C SER A 325 9.42 -4.91 6.73
N CYS A 326 10.38 -5.78 6.40
CA CYS A 326 10.22 -6.91 5.48
C CYS A 326 9.11 -7.85 5.96
N LEU A 327 9.20 -8.31 7.22
CA LEU A 327 8.23 -9.19 7.83
C LEU A 327 6.83 -8.57 7.86
N LEU A 328 6.72 -7.31 8.31
CA LEU A 328 5.45 -6.60 8.39
C LEU A 328 4.80 -6.43 7.01
N ALA A 329 5.58 -6.02 6.00
CA ALA A 329 5.09 -5.84 4.64
C ALA A 329 4.68 -7.16 4.00
N ALA A 330 5.46 -8.23 4.17
CA ALA A 330 5.11 -9.56 3.69
C ALA A 330 3.82 -10.06 4.35
N PHE A 331 3.71 -9.95 5.67
CA PHE A 331 2.55 -10.42 6.41
C PHE A 331 1.28 -9.65 6.04
N ALA A 332 1.34 -8.32 6.06
CA ALA A 332 0.20 -7.47 5.77
C ALA A 332 -0.26 -7.61 4.31
N SER A 333 0.67 -7.64 3.35
CA SER A 333 0.32 -7.83 1.94
C SER A 333 -0.24 -9.22 1.65
N GLY A 334 0.29 -10.28 2.29
CA GLY A 334 -0.26 -11.63 2.19
C GLY A 334 -1.69 -11.72 2.72
N LEU A 335 -1.98 -11.13 3.90
CA LEU A 335 -3.32 -11.07 4.48
C LEU A 335 -4.30 -10.34 3.57
N VAL A 336 -3.92 -9.13 3.14
CA VAL A 336 -4.79 -8.28 2.33
C VAL A 336 -5.05 -8.90 0.97
N TYR A 337 -4.02 -9.41 0.30
CA TYR A 337 -4.16 -10.03 -1.01
C TYR A 337 -4.95 -11.34 -0.96
N SER A 338 -4.72 -12.20 0.05
CA SER A 338 -5.47 -13.45 0.22
C SER A 338 -6.96 -13.19 0.47
N ALA A 339 -7.31 -12.15 1.25
CA ALA A 339 -8.70 -11.76 1.48
C ALA A 339 -9.34 -11.05 0.26
N LEU A 340 -8.55 -10.32 -0.52
CA LEU A 340 -9.01 -9.59 -1.71
C LEU A 340 -9.33 -10.48 -2.91
N LEU A 341 -8.75 -11.67 -3.00
CA LEU A 341 -9.02 -12.63 -4.09
C LEU A 341 -9.75 -13.90 -3.61
N PRO A 342 -10.58 -13.78 -2.56
CA PRO A 342 -11.12 -14.89 -1.76
C PRO A 342 -10.29 -16.20 -1.75
N LEU A 343 -8.99 -16.10 -1.47
CA LEU A 343 -8.06 -17.23 -1.49
C LEU A 343 -8.00 -18.00 -0.15
N PHE A 344 -8.58 -17.43 0.91
CA PHE A 344 -8.81 -18.03 2.23
C PHE A 344 -7.60 -18.73 2.89
N LEU A 345 -6.42 -18.09 2.90
CA LEU A 345 -5.30 -18.59 3.70
C LEU A 345 -5.41 -18.14 5.16
N PRO A 346 -5.24 -19.04 6.14
CA PRO A 346 -5.18 -18.65 7.55
C PRO A 346 -4.00 -17.73 7.84
N TRP A 347 -4.17 -16.82 8.79
CA TRP A 347 -3.15 -15.85 9.16
C TRP A 347 -1.83 -16.50 9.57
N TYR A 348 -1.84 -17.66 10.23
CA TYR A 348 -0.61 -18.35 10.66
C TYR A 348 0.18 -18.96 9.50
N VAL A 349 -0.50 -19.39 8.42
CA VAL A 349 0.16 -19.85 7.19
C VAL A 349 0.86 -18.67 6.52
N ILE A 350 0.16 -17.53 6.41
CA ILE A 350 0.71 -16.28 5.86
C ILE A 350 1.89 -15.78 6.70
N LEU A 351 1.80 -15.88 8.03
CA LEU A 351 2.90 -15.55 8.94
C LEU A 351 4.12 -16.42 8.67
N GLY A 352 3.94 -17.73 8.48
CA GLY A 352 5.02 -18.65 8.10
C GLY A 352 5.71 -18.23 6.80
N GLY A 353 4.91 -17.92 5.77
CA GLY A 353 5.43 -17.36 4.51
C GLY A 353 6.18 -16.04 4.71
N ALA A 354 5.66 -15.13 5.54
CA ALA A 354 6.26 -13.82 5.80
C ALA A 354 7.58 -13.92 6.55
N ILE A 355 7.68 -14.83 7.53
CA ILE A 355 8.93 -15.16 8.21
C ILE A 355 9.95 -15.67 7.20
N MET A 356 9.55 -16.54 6.28
CA MET A 356 10.47 -17.06 5.25
C MET A 356 10.94 -15.99 4.26
N VAL A 357 10.08 -15.03 3.91
CA VAL A 357 10.49 -13.85 3.14
C VAL A 357 11.52 -13.01 3.90
N ALA A 358 11.29 -12.74 5.19
CA ALA A 358 12.20 -11.96 6.02
C ALA A 358 13.54 -12.67 6.26
N LEU A 359 13.52 -13.99 6.49
CA LEU A 359 14.73 -14.81 6.58
C LEU A 359 15.48 -14.83 5.25
N GLY A 360 14.79 -14.98 4.13
CA GLY A 360 15.41 -14.91 2.80
C GLY A 360 16.09 -13.57 2.54
N GLU A 361 15.43 -12.46 2.89
CA GLU A 361 15.98 -11.11 2.78
C GLU A 361 17.24 -10.91 3.63
N ALA A 362 17.29 -11.51 4.82
CA ALA A 362 18.45 -11.45 5.70
C ALA A 362 19.59 -12.37 5.23
N LEU A 363 19.27 -13.60 4.78
CA LEU A 363 20.25 -14.63 4.45
C LEU A 363 20.95 -14.40 3.11
N PHE A 364 20.22 -13.92 2.10
CA PHE A 364 20.76 -13.71 0.75
C PHE A 364 21.27 -12.28 0.57
N VAL A 365 22.39 -12.15 -0.16
CA VAL A 365 23.02 -10.86 -0.46
C VAL A 365 23.06 -10.68 -1.97
N GLY A 366 22.84 -9.45 -2.42
CA GLY A 366 22.79 -9.13 -3.85
C GLY A 366 21.50 -9.62 -4.50
N GLU A 367 21.46 -9.68 -5.83
CA GLU A 367 20.24 -9.94 -6.62
C GLU A 367 19.69 -11.37 -6.53
N ILE A 368 20.42 -12.24 -5.84
CA ILE A 368 20.03 -13.63 -5.59
C ILE A 368 18.76 -13.68 -4.72
N ASP A 369 18.51 -12.65 -3.90
CA ASP A 369 17.27 -12.50 -3.14
C ASP A 369 16.03 -12.61 -4.04
N ASN A 370 16.01 -11.94 -5.20
CA ASN A 370 14.88 -11.96 -6.14
C ASN A 370 14.58 -13.37 -6.70
N LEU A 371 15.57 -14.27 -6.70
CA LEU A 371 15.38 -15.66 -7.14
C LEU A 371 14.70 -16.51 -6.05
N PHE A 372 15.04 -16.28 -4.78
CA PHE A 372 14.68 -17.19 -3.68
C PHE A 372 13.48 -16.74 -2.85
N LEU A 373 13.21 -15.44 -2.71
CA LEU A 373 12.17 -14.94 -1.80
C LEU A 373 10.79 -15.51 -2.14
N ALA A 374 10.34 -15.36 -3.39
CA ALA A 374 9.01 -15.81 -3.80
C ALA A 374 8.88 -17.35 -3.77
N PRO A 375 9.82 -18.15 -4.31
CA PRO A 375 9.77 -19.61 -4.19
C PRO A 375 9.76 -20.13 -2.76
N ALA A 376 10.61 -19.59 -1.88
CA ALA A 376 10.69 -20.03 -0.49
C ALA A 376 9.37 -19.73 0.24
N ALA A 377 8.79 -18.56 -0.01
CA ALA A 377 7.48 -18.20 0.51
C ALA A 377 6.39 -19.13 -0.04
N ALA A 378 6.34 -19.36 -1.36
CA ALA A 378 5.35 -20.22 -2.00
C ALA A 378 5.41 -21.66 -1.48
N PHE A 379 6.62 -22.22 -1.33
CA PHE A 379 6.83 -23.53 -0.72
C PHE A 379 6.31 -23.58 0.71
N THR A 380 6.60 -22.57 1.51
CA THR A 380 6.21 -22.51 2.92
C THR A 380 4.69 -22.40 3.07
N LEU A 381 4.07 -21.51 2.30
CA LEU A 381 2.62 -21.36 2.26
C LEU A 381 1.95 -22.67 1.83
N TRP A 382 2.46 -23.33 0.78
CA TRP A 382 1.96 -24.62 0.33
C TRP A 382 2.14 -25.70 1.39
N TYR A 383 3.33 -25.83 1.99
CA TYR A 383 3.63 -26.89 2.96
C TYR A 383 2.71 -26.85 4.18
N TYR A 384 2.47 -25.65 4.74
CA TYR A 384 1.60 -25.48 5.90
C TYR A 384 0.11 -25.31 5.54
N GLY A 385 -0.21 -24.90 4.31
CA GLY A 385 -1.57 -24.60 3.88
C GLY A 385 -2.26 -25.67 3.05
N LYS A 386 -1.51 -26.61 2.44
CA LYS A 386 -2.07 -27.58 1.48
C LYS A 386 -3.18 -28.46 2.07
N TRP A 387 -3.06 -28.87 3.32
CA TRP A 387 -4.08 -29.68 3.99
C TRP A 387 -5.39 -28.91 4.17
N LEU A 388 -5.30 -27.60 4.39
CA LEU A 388 -6.46 -26.74 4.62
C LEU A 388 -7.17 -26.39 3.32
N VAL A 389 -6.41 -26.22 2.23
CA VAL A 389 -6.94 -25.83 0.92
C VAL A 389 -7.40 -27.04 0.11
N TYR A 390 -6.64 -28.14 0.17
CA TYR A 390 -6.78 -29.30 -0.72
C TYR A 390 -7.08 -30.62 -0.01
N GLY A 391 -7.03 -30.67 1.33
CA GLY A 391 -7.24 -31.91 2.09
C GLY A 391 -6.11 -32.95 1.94
N ILE A 392 -4.92 -32.54 1.48
CA ILE A 392 -3.75 -33.40 1.18
C ILE A 392 -2.42 -32.82 1.68
#